data_AF-A0A7K7EQP8-F1
#
_entry.id   AF-A0A7K7EQP8-F1
#
_cell.length_a   1.000
_cell.length_b   1.000
_cell.length_c   1.000
_cell.angle_alpha   90.00
_cell.angle_beta   90.00
_cell.angle_gamma   90.00
#
_symmetry.space_group_name_H-M   'P 1'
#
loop_
_entity.id
_entity.type
_entity.pdbx_description
1 polymer ?
#
loop_
_entity_poly.entity_id
_entity_poly.type
_entity_poly.pdbx_seq_one_letter_code
_entity_poly.pdbx_strand_id
1 'polypeptide(L)'
;VQDAASGQDPRSRQDEESQRCWKEEICRILGEIQAPLSPLLLRLCHWLLPKLLTRLFLSVQLHWGQLEMVLRAARTPEVPLVFLCSHQSQVDGLLLSFVLLSQGIGLPRVTVGAWPSPFLRSLLQRLGGIFLPSGMAQTLSNNDEGLPGAVLDAYIQEVLQSRQPLILFLEEPLASLQLADPARCWLLRVLRALRDGAVPDVLIVPVGIAYDVAP
;
A
#
# COMPACT_ATOMS: atom_id res chain seq x y z
N VAL A 1 23.88 -41.59 42.21
CA VAL A 1 23.59 -41.01 40.88
C VAL A 1 22.35 -40.16 41.07
N GLN A 2 22.54 -38.85 41.17
CA GLN A 2 21.47 -37.86 41.39
C GLN A 2 20.96 -37.39 40.04
N ASP A 3 19.67 -37.56 39.79
CA ASP A 3 18.97 -37.03 38.63
C ASP A 3 18.78 -35.52 38.78
N ALA A 4 19.42 -34.77 37.88
CA ALA A 4 19.27 -33.34 37.74
C ALA A 4 17.94 -33.02 37.06
N ALA A 5 16.92 -32.67 37.85
CA ALA A 5 15.70 -32.07 37.35
C ALA A 5 16.00 -30.63 36.88
N SER A 6 15.99 -30.45 35.56
CA SER A 6 16.08 -29.18 34.85
C SER A 6 14.97 -28.23 35.31
N GLY A 7 15.32 -27.23 36.11
CA GLY A 7 14.45 -26.08 36.38
C GLY A 7 14.31 -25.25 35.11
N GLN A 8 13.12 -25.25 34.50
CA GLN A 8 12.76 -24.22 33.53
C GLN A 8 12.52 -22.91 34.28
N ASP A 9 13.34 -21.91 33.97
CA ASP A 9 13.35 -20.60 34.60
C ASP A 9 12.02 -19.86 34.32
N PRO A 10 11.23 -19.47 35.33
CA PRO A 10 9.89 -18.90 35.13
C PRO A 10 9.85 -17.58 34.34
N ARG A 11 10.97 -16.85 34.29
CA ARG A 11 11.11 -15.65 33.44
C ARG A 11 11.08 -15.96 31.94
N SER A 12 11.69 -17.06 31.51
CA SER A 12 11.72 -17.45 30.10
C SER A 12 10.33 -17.71 29.51
N ARG A 13 9.43 -18.30 30.31
CA ARG A 13 8.03 -18.54 29.91
C ARG A 13 7.19 -17.26 29.83
N GLN A 14 7.40 -16.32 30.75
CA GLN A 14 6.69 -15.03 30.73
C GLN A 14 7.12 -14.14 29.55
N ASP A 15 8.40 -14.17 29.18
CA ASP A 15 8.90 -13.46 28.00
C ASP A 15 8.36 -14.10 26.71
N GLU A 16 8.26 -15.42 26.63
CA GLU A 16 7.66 -16.11 25.50
C GLU A 16 6.16 -15.82 25.34
N GLU A 17 5.39 -15.82 26.43
CA GLU A 17 3.96 -15.49 26.41
C GLU A 17 3.72 -14.02 26.00
N SER A 18 4.54 -13.11 26.53
CA SER A 18 4.50 -11.69 26.15
C SER A 18 4.84 -11.52 24.66
N GLN A 19 5.89 -12.18 24.16
CA GLN A 19 6.25 -12.14 22.74
C GLN A 19 5.15 -12.71 21.83
N ARG A 20 4.43 -13.76 22.26
CA ARG A 20 3.29 -14.31 21.50
C ARG A 20 2.15 -13.30 21.41
N CYS A 21 1.81 -12.66 22.52
CA CYS A 21 0.79 -11.61 22.55
C CYS A 21 1.13 -10.44 21.60
N TRP A 22 2.38 -9.95 21.63
CA TRP A 22 2.83 -8.91 20.70
C TRP A 22 2.79 -9.36 19.25
N LYS A 23 3.19 -10.61 18.95
CA LYS A 23 3.13 -11.18 17.60
C LYS A 23 1.70 -11.26 17.09
N GLU A 24 0.75 -11.68 17.93
CA GLU A 24 -0.67 -11.75 17.57
C GLU A 24 -1.23 -10.37 17.24
N GLU A 25 -0.88 -9.35 18.03
CA GLU A 25 -1.30 -7.98 17.79
C GLU A 25 -0.69 -7.40 16.51
N ILE A 26 0.60 -7.65 16.26
CA ILE A 26 1.28 -7.27 15.00
C ILE A 26 0.61 -7.96 13.81
N CYS A 27 0.31 -9.26 13.91
CA CYS A 27 -0.39 -10.01 12.86
C CYS A 27 -1.79 -9.44 12.60
N ARG A 28 -2.50 -8.99 13.65
CA ARG A 28 -3.81 -8.35 13.52
C ARG A 28 -3.69 -7.03 12.76
N ILE A 29 -2.76 -6.16 13.16
CA ILE A 29 -2.50 -4.87 12.49
C ILE A 29 -2.06 -5.10 11.04
N LEU A 30 -1.16 -6.06 10.80
CA LEU A 30 -0.70 -6.39 9.46
C LEU A 30 -1.84 -6.91 8.57
N GLY A 31 -2.77 -7.69 9.12
CA GLY A 31 -3.98 -8.14 8.43
C GLY A 31 -4.95 -6.99 8.09
N GLU A 32 -4.95 -5.91 8.86
CA GLU A 32 -5.69 -4.69 8.51
C GLU A 32 -5.03 -3.91 7.37
N ILE A 33 -3.70 -3.93 7.32
CA ILE A 33 -2.87 -3.24 6.32
C ILE A 33 -2.93 -3.96 4.98
N GLN A 34 -2.67 -5.27 4.97
CA GLN A 34 -2.52 -6.08 3.76
C GLN A 34 -3.14 -7.48 3.93
N ALA A 35 -3.84 -7.95 2.90
CA ALA A 35 -4.26 -9.34 2.79
C ALA A 35 -3.33 -10.14 1.85
N PRO A 36 -3.22 -11.46 2.03
CA PRO A 36 -2.47 -12.29 1.10
C PRO A 36 -3.03 -12.16 -0.33
N LEU A 37 -2.11 -11.97 -1.28
CA LEU A 37 -2.44 -11.82 -2.69
C LEU A 37 -3.03 -13.11 -3.23
N SER A 38 -4.20 -13.00 -3.86
CA SER A 38 -4.83 -14.17 -4.47
C SER A 38 -4.62 -14.17 -5.99
N PRO A 39 -3.84 -15.13 -6.55
CA PRO A 39 -3.54 -15.17 -7.97
C PRO A 39 -4.79 -15.40 -8.83
N LEU A 40 -5.82 -16.04 -8.26
CA LEU A 40 -7.11 -16.23 -8.92
C LEU A 40 -7.86 -14.91 -9.10
N LEU A 41 -7.89 -14.03 -8.10
CA LEU A 41 -8.51 -12.72 -8.25
C LEU A 41 -7.72 -11.85 -9.22
N LEU A 42 -6.39 -11.91 -9.20
CA LEU A 42 -5.58 -11.19 -10.18
C LEU A 42 -5.90 -11.62 -11.62
N ARG A 43 -6.03 -12.93 -11.87
CA ARG A 43 -6.46 -13.46 -13.18
C ARG A 43 -7.87 -13.04 -13.55
N LEU A 44 -8.81 -13.12 -12.61
CA LEU A 44 -10.19 -12.70 -12.83
C LEU A 44 -10.28 -11.22 -13.16
N CYS A 45 -9.58 -10.38 -12.40
CA CYS A 45 -9.51 -8.94 -12.60
C CYS A 45 -8.84 -8.59 -13.92
N HIS A 46 -7.75 -9.27 -14.29
CA HIS A 46 -7.13 -9.08 -15.59
C HIS A 46 -8.08 -9.37 -16.76
N TRP A 47 -8.99 -10.35 -16.62
CA TRP A 47 -10.01 -10.66 -17.63
C TRP A 47 -11.24 -9.74 -17.57
N LEU A 48 -11.66 -9.33 -16.36
CA LEU A 48 -12.89 -8.58 -16.12
C LEU A 48 -12.70 -7.07 -16.29
N LEU A 49 -11.59 -6.50 -15.83
CA LEU A 49 -11.34 -5.06 -15.87
C LEU A 49 -11.39 -4.49 -17.28
N PRO A 50 -10.78 -5.09 -18.33
CA PRO A 50 -10.92 -4.57 -19.68
C PRO A 50 -12.38 -4.41 -20.09
N LYS A 51 -13.22 -5.42 -19.78
CA LYS A 51 -14.64 -5.41 -20.11
C LYS A 51 -15.41 -4.35 -19.32
N LEU A 52 -15.05 -4.14 -18.06
CA LEU A 52 -15.64 -3.10 -17.23
C LEU A 52 -15.23 -1.72 -17.73
N LEU A 53 -13.94 -1.52 -18.05
CA LEU A 53 -13.39 -0.26 -18.56
C LEU A 53 -14.00 0.12 -19.91
N THR A 54 -14.21 -0.83 -20.83
CA THR A 54 -14.92 -0.58 -22.10
C THR A 54 -16.40 -0.20 -21.90
N ARG A 55 -17.01 -0.55 -20.75
CA ARG A 55 -18.37 -0.12 -20.42
C ARG A 55 -18.42 1.25 -19.74
N LEU A 56 -17.40 1.59 -18.96
CA LEU A 56 -17.33 2.85 -18.22
C LEU A 56 -16.80 4.00 -19.06
N PHE A 57 -15.84 3.73 -19.95
CA PHE A 57 -15.15 4.74 -20.76
C PHE A 57 -15.42 4.53 -22.24
N LEU A 58 -15.76 5.61 -22.96
CA LEU A 58 -15.81 5.59 -24.42
C LEU A 58 -14.43 5.28 -25.03
N SER A 59 -13.39 5.89 -24.47
CA SER A 59 -12.00 5.65 -24.87
C SER A 59 -11.05 5.98 -23.72
N VAL A 60 -10.11 5.08 -23.44
CA VAL A 60 -8.99 5.34 -22.53
C VAL A 60 -7.79 5.66 -23.39
N GLN A 61 -7.35 6.91 -23.41
CA GLN A 61 -6.15 7.32 -24.12
C GLN A 61 -4.97 7.30 -23.15
N LEU A 62 -3.99 6.45 -23.42
CA LEU A 62 -2.79 6.35 -22.62
C LEU A 62 -1.60 6.77 -23.47
N HIS A 63 -0.87 7.79 -23.02
CA HIS A 63 0.25 8.30 -23.79
C HIS A 63 1.43 7.32 -23.73
N TRP A 64 1.64 6.59 -24.83
CA TRP A 64 2.64 5.51 -24.87
C TRP A 64 4.07 5.98 -24.57
N GLY A 65 4.43 7.21 -24.96
CA GLY A 65 5.75 7.77 -24.66
C GLY A 65 6.01 7.94 -23.16
N GLN A 66 4.99 8.32 -22.39
CA GLN A 66 5.08 8.45 -20.93
C GLN A 66 5.13 7.07 -20.28
N LEU A 67 4.32 6.13 -20.77
CA LEU A 67 4.36 4.75 -20.29
C LEU A 67 5.72 4.10 -20.52
N GLU A 68 6.34 4.32 -21.69
CA GLU A 68 7.68 3.81 -22.00
C GLU A 68 8.74 4.42 -21.08
N MET A 69 8.64 5.71 -20.74
CA MET A 69 9.53 6.32 -19.74
C MET A 69 9.35 5.67 -18.36
N VAL A 70 8.11 5.43 -17.93
CA VAL A 70 7.81 4.74 -16.66
C VAL A 70 8.33 3.31 -16.69
N LEU A 71 8.17 2.59 -17.80
CA LEU A 71 8.67 1.23 -17.98
C LEU A 71 10.20 1.17 -17.91
N ARG A 72 10.88 2.14 -18.52
CA ARG A 72 12.34 2.26 -18.40
C ARG A 72 12.76 2.54 -16.97
N ALA A 73 12.03 3.42 -16.29
CA ALA A 73 12.31 3.75 -14.90
C ALA A 73 12.03 2.55 -13.97
N ALA A 74 10.99 1.76 -14.25
CA ALA A 74 10.69 0.51 -13.57
C ALA A 74 11.74 -0.60 -13.80
N ARG A 75 12.44 -0.54 -14.93
CA ARG A 75 13.57 -1.44 -15.23
C ARG A 75 14.87 -1.00 -14.59
N THR A 76 14.96 0.23 -14.07
CA THR A 76 16.14 0.71 -13.34
C THR A 76 16.24 -0.07 -12.02
N PRO A 77 17.27 -0.91 -11.85
CA PRO A 77 17.27 -1.95 -10.81
C PRO A 77 17.47 -1.44 -9.38
N GLU A 78 17.78 -0.17 -9.19
CA GLU A 78 18.28 0.36 -7.90
C GLU A 78 17.26 1.19 -7.12
N VAL A 79 16.08 1.51 -7.68
CA VAL A 79 15.18 2.52 -7.10
C VAL A 79 13.72 2.06 -7.12
N PRO A 80 13.01 1.97 -5.97
CA PRO A 80 11.57 1.71 -5.93
C PRO A 80 10.75 2.84 -6.55
N LEU A 81 9.62 2.49 -7.16
CA LEU A 81 8.73 3.44 -7.82
C LEU A 81 7.55 3.81 -6.93
N VAL A 82 7.34 5.11 -6.76
CA VAL A 82 6.18 5.69 -6.08
C VAL A 82 5.40 6.56 -7.07
N PHE A 83 4.20 6.11 -7.41
CA PHE A 83 3.26 6.83 -8.26
C PHE A 83 2.44 7.79 -7.41
N LEU A 84 2.41 9.07 -7.79
CA LEU A 84 1.61 10.11 -7.15
C LEU A 84 0.46 10.52 -8.06
N CYS A 85 -0.75 10.14 -7.72
CA CYS A 85 -1.96 10.55 -8.40
C CYS A 85 -2.49 11.86 -7.80
N SER A 86 -2.79 12.86 -8.63
CA SER A 86 -3.39 14.13 -8.17
C SER A 86 -4.76 13.87 -7.55
N HIS A 87 -5.69 13.32 -8.34
CA HIS A 87 -7.08 13.15 -7.94
C HIS A 87 -7.33 11.77 -7.31
N GLN A 88 -8.16 11.70 -6.28
CA GLN A 88 -8.61 10.44 -5.70
C GLN A 88 -9.96 10.03 -6.30
N SER A 89 -9.93 9.39 -7.47
CA SER A 89 -11.03 8.51 -7.88
C SER A 89 -10.71 7.06 -7.51
N GLN A 90 -11.71 6.35 -7.00
CA GLN A 90 -11.63 4.90 -6.81
C GLN A 90 -11.33 4.17 -8.13
N VAL A 91 -11.81 4.73 -9.24
CA VAL A 91 -11.59 4.21 -10.59
C VAL A 91 -10.15 4.48 -11.06
N ASP A 92 -9.53 5.61 -10.67
CA ASP A 92 -8.14 5.94 -10.98
C ASP A 92 -7.19 4.85 -10.46
N GLY A 93 -7.37 4.46 -9.19
CA GLY A 93 -6.54 3.44 -8.59
C GLY A 93 -6.71 2.09 -9.24
N LEU A 94 -7.93 1.72 -9.62
CA LEU A 94 -8.18 0.48 -10.33
C LEU A 94 -7.58 0.49 -11.75
N LEU A 95 -7.73 1.59 -12.47
CA LEU A 95 -7.22 1.77 -13.83
C LEU A 95 -5.69 1.75 -13.85
N LEU A 96 -5.04 2.56 -13.01
CA LEU A 96 -3.59 2.61 -12.92
C LEU A 96 -3.03 1.25 -12.47
N SER A 97 -3.69 0.59 -11.52
CA SER A 97 -3.28 -0.74 -11.09
C SER A 97 -3.33 -1.77 -12.22
N PHE A 98 -4.39 -1.72 -13.02
CA PHE A 98 -4.55 -2.56 -14.19
C PHE A 98 -3.49 -2.29 -15.25
N VAL A 99 -3.21 -1.02 -15.55
CA VAL A 99 -2.17 -0.65 -16.51
C VAL A 99 -0.83 -1.19 -16.05
N LEU A 100 -0.39 -0.90 -14.83
CA LEU A 100 0.91 -1.37 -14.33
C LEU A 100 1.01 -2.90 -14.30
N LEU A 101 -0.07 -3.58 -13.89
CA LEU A 101 -0.14 -5.04 -13.91
C LEU A 101 -0.07 -5.59 -15.35
N SER A 102 -0.77 -4.97 -16.31
CA SER A 102 -0.78 -5.38 -17.72
C SER A 102 0.58 -5.21 -18.39
N GLN A 103 1.38 -4.23 -17.95
CA GLN A 103 2.73 -3.99 -18.45
C GLN A 103 3.81 -4.81 -17.74
N GLY A 104 3.45 -5.60 -16.73
CA GLY A 104 4.39 -6.44 -15.99
C GLY A 104 5.34 -5.68 -15.06
N ILE A 105 5.02 -4.42 -14.70
CA ILE A 105 5.80 -3.62 -13.75
C ILE A 105 5.72 -4.20 -12.32
N GLY A 106 4.69 -5.00 -12.05
CA GLY A 106 4.43 -5.63 -10.76
C GLY A 106 3.02 -5.33 -10.30
N LEU A 107 2.64 -5.86 -9.14
CA LEU A 107 1.35 -5.55 -8.53
C LEU A 107 1.49 -4.26 -7.73
N PRO A 108 0.90 -3.15 -8.20
CA PRO A 108 1.05 -1.89 -7.50
C PRO A 108 0.24 -1.91 -6.22
N ARG A 109 0.89 -1.45 -5.16
CA ARG A 109 0.29 -1.33 -3.86
C ARG A 109 -0.43 0.00 -3.76
N VAL A 110 -1.75 -0.07 -3.83
CA VAL A 110 -2.61 1.11 -3.84
C VAL A 110 -2.86 1.53 -2.40
N THR A 111 -2.52 2.75 -1.99
CA THR A 111 -2.97 3.26 -0.70
C THR A 111 -4.44 3.64 -0.82
N VAL A 112 -5.29 2.80 -0.26
CA VAL A 112 -6.73 2.96 -0.37
C VAL A 112 -7.24 3.69 0.86
N GLY A 113 -7.99 4.77 0.64
CA GLY A 113 -8.68 5.52 1.70
C GLY A 113 -9.81 4.70 2.36
N ALA A 114 -10.65 5.35 3.16
CA ALA A 114 -11.77 4.69 3.80
C ALA A 114 -12.82 4.24 2.75
N TRP A 115 -13.01 2.93 2.57
CA TRP A 115 -14.11 2.40 1.77
C TRP A 115 -15.30 2.04 2.67
N PRO A 116 -16.53 2.36 2.25
CA PRO A 116 -17.71 2.15 3.08
C PRO A 116 -18.10 0.67 3.23
N SER A 117 -17.63 -0.22 2.34
CA SER A 117 -18.01 -1.64 2.40
C SER A 117 -16.82 -2.56 2.76
N PRO A 118 -17.01 -3.50 3.72
CA PRO A 118 -15.96 -4.43 4.14
C PRO A 118 -15.60 -5.45 3.05
N PHE A 119 -16.56 -5.78 2.18
CA PHE A 119 -16.34 -6.70 1.07
C PHE A 119 -15.39 -6.10 0.02
N LEU A 120 -15.62 -4.85 -0.42
CA LEU A 120 -14.73 -4.17 -1.36
C LEU A 120 -13.36 -3.93 -0.73
N ARG A 121 -13.30 -3.61 0.57
CA ARG A 121 -12.03 -3.52 1.30
C ARG A 121 -11.24 -4.82 1.21
N SER A 122 -11.83 -5.96 1.57
CA SER A 122 -11.16 -7.26 1.52
C SER A 122 -10.75 -7.65 0.10
N LEU A 123 -11.60 -7.34 -0.89
CA LEU A 123 -11.30 -7.59 -2.30
C LEU A 123 -10.07 -6.77 -2.74
N LEU A 124 -10.04 -5.47 -2.47
CA LEU A 124 -8.93 -4.59 -2.79
C LEU A 124 -7.65 -5.01 -2.06
N GLN A 125 -7.74 -5.39 -0.78
CA GLN A 125 -6.58 -5.92 -0.04
C GLN A 125 -5.97 -7.15 -0.74
N ARG A 126 -6.80 -8.07 -1.23
CA ARG A 126 -6.34 -9.26 -1.97
C ARG A 126 -5.82 -8.94 -3.38
N LEU A 127 -6.17 -7.77 -3.90
CA LEU A 127 -5.67 -7.21 -5.16
C LEU A 127 -4.39 -6.39 -4.98
N GLY A 128 -3.87 -6.22 -3.76
CA GLY A 128 -2.67 -5.44 -3.47
C GLY A 128 -2.93 -4.07 -2.86
N GLY A 129 -4.18 -3.72 -2.55
CA GLY A 129 -4.51 -2.51 -1.81
C GLY A 129 -3.93 -2.55 -0.39
N ILE A 130 -3.26 -1.47 -0.01
CA ILE A 130 -2.81 -1.22 1.36
C ILE A 130 -3.80 -0.25 2.00
N PHE A 131 -4.21 -0.56 3.22
CA PHE A 131 -5.08 0.29 4.02
C PHE A 131 -4.34 0.83 5.24
N LEU A 132 -4.67 2.05 5.63
CA LEU A 132 -4.16 2.62 6.87
C LEU A 132 -4.89 1.92 8.05
N PRO A 133 -4.19 1.46 9.10
CA PRO A 133 -4.82 0.83 10.26
C PRO A 133 -5.87 1.73 10.91
N SER A 134 -6.96 1.13 11.40
CA SER A 134 -7.99 1.86 12.14
C SER A 134 -7.39 2.42 13.43
N GLY A 135 -7.28 3.75 13.53
CA GLY A 135 -6.66 4.44 14.66
C GLY A 135 -5.59 5.47 14.26
N MET A 136 -5.02 5.37 13.05
CA MET A 136 -4.05 6.36 12.54
C MET A 136 -4.68 7.63 11.98
N ALA A 137 -5.86 7.52 11.35
CA ALA A 137 -6.55 8.68 10.78
C ALA A 137 -6.96 9.73 11.84
N GLN A 138 -7.01 9.35 13.12
CA GLN A 138 -7.40 10.23 14.23
C GLN A 138 -6.22 10.67 15.11
N THR A 139 -5.02 10.08 14.95
CA THR A 139 -3.88 10.25 15.86
C THR A 139 -2.76 11.13 15.32
N LEU A 140 -2.95 11.79 14.17
CA LEU A 140 -2.05 12.86 13.67
C LEU A 140 -1.78 13.97 14.71
N SER A 141 -2.60 14.07 15.76
CA SER A 141 -2.47 15.06 16.84
C SER A 141 -1.69 14.58 18.08
N ASN A 142 -1.42 13.29 18.26
CA ASN A 142 -0.74 12.79 19.47
C ASN A 142 0.55 12.05 19.11
N ASN A 143 1.65 12.42 19.76
CA ASN A 143 3.00 11.86 19.62
C ASN A 143 3.14 10.35 19.95
N ASP A 144 2.05 9.64 20.18
CA ASP A 144 2.02 8.21 20.48
C ASP A 144 1.33 7.48 19.31
N GLU A 145 2.04 7.34 18.19
CA GLU A 145 1.60 6.45 17.10
C GLU A 145 1.69 4.96 17.52
N GLY A 146 2.26 4.67 18.69
CA GLY A 146 2.25 3.37 19.36
C GLY A 146 2.80 2.22 18.50
N LEU A 147 2.34 1.00 18.81
CA LEU A 147 2.63 -0.20 18.02
C LEU A 147 2.20 -0.10 16.53
N PRO A 148 1.02 0.44 16.15
CA PRO A 148 0.62 0.47 14.75
C PRO A 148 1.49 1.40 13.90
N GLY A 149 2.01 2.49 14.48
CA GLY A 149 3.03 3.36 13.89
C GLY A 149 4.27 2.61 13.44
N ALA A 150 4.87 1.88 14.37
CA ALA A 150 6.08 1.11 14.13
C ALA A 150 5.86 -0.02 13.12
N VAL A 151 4.72 -0.73 13.19
CA VAL A 151 4.38 -1.78 12.23
C VAL A 151 4.23 -1.21 10.82
N LEU A 152 3.61 -0.04 10.68
CA LEU A 152 3.46 0.61 9.38
C LEU A 152 4.79 1.09 8.80
N ASP A 153 5.67 1.65 9.63
CA ASP A 153 7.03 2.05 9.22
C ASP A 153 7.82 0.85 8.70
N ALA A 154 7.89 -0.22 9.50
CA ALA A 154 8.59 -1.44 9.12
C ALA A 154 7.99 -2.05 7.84
N TYR A 155 6.67 -2.00 7.70
CA TYR A 155 5.99 -2.48 6.50
C TYR A 155 6.32 -1.65 5.26
N ILE A 156 6.32 -0.32 5.34
CA ILE A 156 6.69 0.53 4.21
C ILE A 156 8.16 0.33 3.84
N GLN A 157 9.05 0.24 4.83
CA GLN A 157 10.45 -0.09 4.58
C GLN A 157 10.58 -1.41 3.82
N GLU A 158 9.88 -2.47 4.24
CA GLU A 158 9.89 -3.77 3.57
C GLU A 158 9.31 -3.70 2.15
N VAL A 159 8.24 -2.93 1.94
CA VAL A 159 7.63 -2.73 0.62
C VAL A 159 8.58 -2.04 -0.35
N LEU A 160 9.27 -0.99 0.13
CA LEU A 160 10.23 -0.24 -0.67
C LEU A 160 11.49 -1.08 -0.94
N GLN A 161 11.97 -1.85 0.05
CA GLN A 161 13.08 -2.81 -0.11
C GLN A 161 12.73 -3.96 -1.07
N SER A 162 11.48 -4.43 -1.02
CA SER A 162 10.92 -5.39 -1.96
C SER A 162 10.70 -4.81 -3.36
N ARG A 163 10.97 -3.50 -3.56
CA ARG A 163 10.86 -2.77 -4.84
C ARG A 163 9.48 -2.85 -5.47
N GLN A 164 8.46 -2.95 -4.64
CA GLN A 164 7.09 -3.05 -5.14
C GLN A 164 6.57 -1.64 -5.44
N PRO A 165 5.97 -1.43 -6.63
CA PRO A 165 5.47 -0.11 -6.99
C PRO A 165 4.36 0.31 -6.03
N LEU A 166 4.45 1.53 -5.50
CA LEU A 166 3.46 2.10 -4.56
C LEU A 166 2.64 3.16 -5.29
N ILE A 167 1.32 3.16 -5.16
CA ILE A 167 0.45 4.22 -5.66
C ILE A 167 -0.12 5.00 -4.49
N LEU A 168 0.09 6.32 -4.49
CA LEU A 168 -0.44 7.28 -3.52
C LEU A 168 -1.41 8.24 -4.22
N PHE A 169 -2.54 8.55 -3.60
CA PHE A 169 -3.47 9.58 -4.06
C PHE A 169 -3.34 10.78 -3.15
N LEU A 170 -3.18 11.97 -3.73
CA LEU A 170 -2.85 13.19 -2.99
C LEU A 170 -4.08 14.01 -2.57
N GLU A 171 -5.13 14.07 -3.40
CA GLU A 171 -6.31 14.89 -3.15
C GLU A 171 -7.47 14.07 -2.57
N GLU A 172 -8.35 14.70 -1.79
CA GLU A 172 -9.63 14.13 -1.35
C GLU A 172 -10.75 14.92 -2.05
N PRO A 173 -11.85 14.29 -2.52
CA PRO A 173 -12.81 14.89 -3.46
C PRO A 173 -13.64 16.06 -2.91
N LEU A 174 -13.35 16.55 -1.71
CA LEU A 174 -14.07 17.64 -1.05
C LEU A 174 -13.12 18.80 -0.69
N ALA A 175 -12.97 19.71 -1.66
CA ALA A 175 -12.89 21.16 -1.46
C ALA A 175 -11.65 21.80 -0.81
N SER A 176 -10.46 21.21 -0.86
CA SER A 176 -9.26 22.01 -0.51
C SER A 176 -8.06 21.67 -1.37
N LEU A 177 -7.31 22.69 -1.78
CA LEU A 177 -5.94 22.64 -2.33
C LEU A 177 -4.93 22.02 -1.32
N GLN A 178 -5.40 21.23 -0.35
CA GLN A 178 -4.62 20.64 0.71
C GLN A 178 -4.46 19.14 0.43
N LEU A 179 -3.26 18.66 0.74
CA LEU A 179 -2.94 17.23 0.70
C LEU A 179 -3.87 16.49 1.66
N ALA A 180 -4.49 15.41 1.20
CA ALA A 180 -5.30 14.56 2.06
C ALA A 180 -4.46 14.08 3.26
N ASP A 181 -5.02 14.12 4.47
CA ASP A 181 -4.37 13.62 5.69
C ASP A 181 -3.80 12.20 5.52
N PRO A 182 -4.51 11.21 4.95
CA PRO A 182 -3.93 9.90 4.70
C PRO A 182 -2.75 9.94 3.72
N ALA A 183 -2.82 10.77 2.67
CA ALA A 183 -1.74 10.92 1.70
C ALA A 183 -0.47 11.49 2.35
N ARG A 184 -0.65 12.49 3.22
CA ARG A 184 0.43 13.08 4.02
C ARG A 184 1.06 12.04 4.94
N CYS A 185 0.27 11.21 5.61
CA CYS A 185 0.78 10.12 6.44
C CYS A 185 1.67 9.16 5.65
N TRP A 186 1.20 8.67 4.49
CA TRP A 186 1.97 7.76 3.65
C TRP A 186 3.27 8.39 3.15
N LEU A 187 3.21 9.63 2.66
CA LEU A 187 4.39 10.37 2.20
C LEU A 187 5.42 10.58 3.32
N LEU A 188 4.96 10.92 4.53
CA LEU A 188 5.86 11.06 5.68
C LEU A 188 6.53 9.73 6.04
N ARG A 189 5.84 8.60 5.94
CA ARG A 189 6.46 7.27 6.15
C ARG A 189 7.51 6.96 5.10
N VAL A 190 7.22 7.22 3.82
CA VAL A 190 8.20 7.03 2.73
C VAL A 190 9.42 7.92 2.94
N LEU A 191 9.22 9.18 3.34
CA LEU A 191 10.31 10.12 3.64
C LEU A 191 11.13 9.67 4.86
N ARG A 192 10.49 9.14 5.91
CA ARG A 192 11.19 8.56 7.06
C ARG A 192 12.04 7.36 6.62
N ALA A 193 11.49 6.45 5.83
CA ALA A 193 12.22 5.29 5.31
C ALA A 193 13.47 5.69 4.49
N LEU A 194 13.37 6.75 3.68
CA LEU A 194 14.51 7.34 2.98
C LEU A 194 15.55 7.92 3.94
N ARG A 195 15.11 8.72 4.92
CA ARG A 195 15.98 9.39 5.90
C ARG A 195 16.70 8.39 6.80
N ASP A 196 16.03 7.29 7.15
CA ASP A 196 16.57 6.21 7.98
C ASP A 196 17.52 5.30 7.17
N GLY A 197 17.68 5.53 5.87
CA GLY A 197 18.58 4.78 5.00
C GLY A 197 18.08 3.37 4.68
N ALA A 198 16.79 3.08 4.87
CA ALA A 198 16.22 1.79 4.51
C ALA A 198 16.26 1.53 3.00
N VAL A 199 16.33 2.59 2.20
CA VAL A 199 16.38 2.59 0.74
C VAL A 199 17.30 3.75 0.29
N PRO A 200 18.19 3.55 -0.70
CA PRO A 200 19.13 4.58 -1.13
C PRO A 200 18.46 5.77 -1.84
N ASP A 201 17.41 5.52 -2.62
CA ASP A 201 16.68 6.56 -3.35
C ASP A 201 15.26 6.09 -3.68
N VAL A 202 14.35 6.98 -4.04
CA VAL A 202 12.96 6.65 -4.46
C VAL A 202 12.60 7.46 -5.70
N LEU A 203 12.05 6.79 -6.72
CA LEU A 203 11.60 7.46 -7.93
C LEU A 203 10.14 7.85 -7.78
N ILE A 204 9.88 9.16 -7.85
CA ILE A 204 8.54 9.70 -7.81
C ILE A 204 8.02 9.91 -9.23
N VAL A 205 6.89 9.28 -9.57
CA VAL A 205 6.22 9.40 -10.86
C VAL A 205 4.88 10.12 -10.67
N PRO A 206 4.76 11.40 -11.05
CA PRO A 206 3.49 12.09 -11.03
C PRO A 206 2.56 11.52 -12.12
N VAL A 207 1.32 11.22 -11.76
CA VAL A 207 0.28 10.69 -12.65
C VAL A 207 -0.93 11.62 -12.59
N GLY A 208 -1.28 12.19 -13.75
CA GLY A 208 -2.51 12.94 -13.94
C GLY A 208 -3.50 12.10 -14.74
N ILE A 209 -4.72 11.94 -14.23
CA ILE A 209 -5.82 11.31 -14.96
C ILE A 209 -6.91 12.36 -15.14
N ALA A 210 -7.34 12.54 -16.39
CA ALA A 210 -8.39 13.47 -16.76
C ALA A 210 -9.55 12.71 -17.39
N TYR A 211 -10.77 13.14 -17.08
CA TYR A 211 -12.02 12.56 -17.57
C TYR A 211 -12.80 13.62 -18.32
N ASP A 212 -13.32 13.27 -19.51
CA ASP A 212 -14.22 14.17 -20.25
C ASP A 212 -15.61 14.26 -19.62
N VAL A 213 -16.07 13.15 -19.02
CA VAL A 213 -17.32 13.06 -18.27
C VAL A 213 -17.04 12.21 -17.04
N ALA A 214 -17.18 12.79 -15.85
CA ALA A 214 -17.10 12.04 -14.60
C ALA A 214 -18.34 11.13 -14.48
N PRO A 215 -18.18 9.81 -14.25
CA PRO A 215 -19.28 8.91 -13.93
C PRO A 215 -19.80 9.12 -12.49
#